data_AF-A0A6A9QNK5-F1
#
_entry.id   AF-A0A6A9QNK5-F1
#
_cell.length_a   1.000
_cell.length_b   1.000
_cell.length_c   1.000
_cell.angle_alpha   90.00
_cell.angle_beta   90.00
_cell.angle_gamma   90.00
#
_symmetry.space_group_name_H-M   'P 1'
#
loop_
_entity.id
_entity.type
_entity.pdbx_description
1 polymer ?
#
loop_
_entity_poly.entity_id
_entity_poly.type
_entity_poly.pdbx_seq_one_letter_code
_entity_poly.pdbx_strand_id
1 'polypeptide(L)'
;MERVFHNLSKGARYDILSILLERRGKKELATELGVSPALITKYINKVTHPSDEVMSKIYEISQEDERKRINRIIINDMVESLLTLVQNVDIEEIADNEELKKLKEILSQIENHNLLRSFSFV
;
A
#
# COMPACT_ATOMS: atom_id res chain seq x y z
N MET A 1 2.66 9.57 4.57
CA MET A 1 1.91 8.40 4.07
C MET A 1 0.51 8.74 3.59
N GLU A 2 -0.08 9.88 3.96
CA GLU A 2 -1.43 10.26 3.57
C GLU A 2 -1.70 10.19 2.05
N ARG A 3 -0.85 10.81 1.22
CA ARG A 3 -0.96 10.73 -0.26
C ARG A 3 -0.86 9.30 -0.81
N VAL A 4 -0.09 8.43 -0.16
CA VAL A 4 0.01 7.01 -0.54
C VAL A 4 -1.33 6.33 -0.31
N PHE A 5 -1.91 6.47 0.88
CA PHE A 5 -3.20 5.85 1.20
C PHE A 5 -4.33 6.41 0.36
N HIS A 6 -4.34 7.73 0.11
CA HIS A 6 -5.33 8.39 -0.73
C HIS A 6 -5.46 7.71 -2.10
N ASN A 7 -4.32 7.39 -2.71
CA ASN A 7 -4.26 6.80 -4.05
C ASN A 7 -4.56 5.29 -4.08
N LEU A 8 -4.71 4.62 -2.93
CA LEU A 8 -5.00 3.19 -2.90
C LEU A 8 -6.43 2.91 -3.35
N SER A 9 -6.57 1.87 -4.17
CA SER A 9 -7.87 1.31 -4.50
C SER A 9 -8.62 0.86 -3.25
N LYS A 10 -9.96 0.80 -3.36
CA LYS A 10 -10.80 0.26 -2.27
C LYS A 10 -10.41 -1.19 -1.94
N GLY A 11 -10.03 -1.97 -2.96
CA GLY A 11 -9.56 -3.35 -2.82
C GLY A 11 -8.32 -3.44 -1.93
N ALA A 12 -7.27 -2.68 -2.26
CA ALA A 12 -6.03 -2.65 -1.49
C ALA A 12 -6.26 -2.25 -0.02
N ARG A 13 -7.18 -1.30 0.24
CA ARG A 13 -7.53 -0.91 1.62
C ARG A 13 -8.19 -2.05 2.40
N TYR A 14 -9.05 -2.85 1.77
CA TYR A 14 -9.63 -4.04 2.41
C TYR A 14 -8.57 -5.10 2.69
N ASP A 15 -7.68 -5.35 1.73
CA ASP A 15 -6.64 -6.36 1.86
C ASP A 15 -5.65 -5.99 2.97
N ILE A 16 -5.31 -4.70 3.10
CA ILE A 16 -4.49 -4.19 4.21
C ILE A 16 -5.19 -4.39 5.56
N LEU A 17 -6.49 -4.08 5.66
CA LEU A 17 -7.25 -4.35 6.89
C LEU A 17 -7.27 -5.84 7.24
N SER A 18 -7.35 -6.71 6.22
CA SER A 18 -7.40 -8.16 6.43
C SER A 18 -6.13 -8.71 7.09
N ILE A 19 -4.95 -8.13 6.80
CA ILE A 19 -3.69 -8.51 7.45
C ILE A 19 -3.81 -8.40 8.98
N LEU A 20 -4.41 -7.32 9.49
CA LEU A 20 -4.53 -7.12 10.94
C LEU A 20 -5.58 -8.05 11.56
N LEU A 21 -6.64 -8.35 10.81
CA LEU A 21 -7.72 -9.26 11.22
C LEU A 21 -7.28 -10.72 11.29
N GLU A 22 -6.14 -11.09 10.71
CA GLU A 22 -5.58 -12.45 10.87
C GLU A 22 -5.13 -12.74 12.30
N ARG A 23 -4.72 -11.70 13.05
CA ARG A 23 -4.20 -11.83 14.42
C ARG A 23 -5.11 -11.22 15.47
N ARG A 24 -5.98 -10.28 15.08
CA ARG A 24 -6.84 -9.52 16.00
C ARG A 24 -8.31 -9.88 15.80
N GLY A 25 -9.05 -9.95 16.90
CA GLY A 25 -10.51 -10.03 16.85
C GLY A 25 -11.13 -8.71 16.36
N LYS A 26 -12.37 -8.75 15.83
CA LYS A 26 -13.06 -7.53 15.34
C LYS A 26 -13.17 -6.42 16.40
N LYS A 27 -13.46 -6.80 17.66
CA LYS A 27 -13.60 -5.85 18.78
C LYS A 27 -12.25 -5.25 19.18
N GLU A 28 -11.22 -6.08 19.25
CA GLU A 28 -9.86 -5.67 19.56
C GLU A 28 -9.33 -4.68 18.53
N LEU A 29 -9.43 -5.03 17.24
CA LEU A 29 -9.01 -4.15 16.16
C LEU A 29 -9.81 -2.84 16.14
N ALA A 30 -11.11 -2.87 16.45
CA ALA A 30 -11.91 -1.67 16.56
C ALA A 30 -11.37 -0.72 17.65
N THR A 31 -11.02 -1.27 18.81
CA THR A 31 -10.41 -0.51 19.92
C THR A 31 -9.07 0.09 19.52
N GLU A 32 -8.17 -0.71 18.92
CA GLU A 32 -6.85 -0.23 18.49
C GLU A 32 -6.93 0.87 17.42
N LEU A 33 -7.90 0.77 16.52
CA LEU A 33 -8.15 1.76 15.48
C LEU A 33 -8.97 2.97 15.95
N GLY A 34 -9.51 2.95 17.18
CA GLY A 34 -10.36 4.03 17.70
C GLY A 34 -11.71 4.16 16.97
N VAL A 35 -12.25 3.05 16.45
CA VAL A 35 -13.52 3.02 15.71
C VAL A 35 -14.54 2.10 16.37
N SER A 36 -15.80 2.19 15.94
CA SER A 36 -16.83 1.27 16.44
C SER A 36 -16.65 -0.16 15.86
N PRO A 37 -16.95 -1.23 16.60
CA PRO A 37 -16.96 -2.60 16.06
C PRO A 37 -17.89 -2.80 14.87
N ALA A 38 -18.96 -2.00 14.80
CA ALA A 38 -19.87 -1.98 13.66
C ALA A 38 -19.17 -1.49 12.38
N LEU A 39 -18.24 -0.53 12.50
CA LEU A 39 -17.48 -0.02 11.36
C LEU A 39 -16.51 -1.07 10.81
N ILE A 40 -15.84 -1.83 11.67
CA ILE A 40 -15.02 -2.99 11.25
C ILE A 40 -15.87 -4.01 10.49
N THR A 41 -17.10 -4.26 10.97
CA THR A 41 -18.03 -5.16 10.28
C THR A 41 -18.43 -4.62 8.90
N LYS A 42 -18.66 -3.31 8.76
CA LYS A 42 -18.93 -2.68 7.46
C LYS A 42 -17.74 -2.81 6.50
N TYR A 43 -16.51 -2.69 6.98
CA TYR A 43 -15.31 -2.88 6.16
C TYR A 43 -15.18 -4.33 5.67
N ILE A 44 -15.35 -5.31 6.57
CA ILE A 44 -15.29 -6.74 6.22
C ILE A 44 -16.34 -7.10 5.16
N ASN A 45 -17.54 -6.55 5.30
CA ASN A 45 -18.65 -6.76 4.37
C ASN A 45 -18.57 -5.86 3.13
N LYS A 46 -17.49 -5.08 2.96
CA LYS A 46 -17.25 -4.14 1.85
C LYS A 46 -18.39 -3.12 1.63
N VAL A 47 -19.13 -2.80 2.69
CA VAL A 47 -20.22 -1.79 2.69
C VAL A 47 -19.64 -0.37 2.62
N THR A 48 -18.46 -0.17 3.21
CA THR A 48 -17.65 1.05 3.12
C THR A 48 -16.18 0.64 3.22
N HIS A 49 -15.25 1.52 2.84
CA HIS A 49 -13.81 1.26 2.93
C HIS A 49 -13.15 2.10 4.03
N PRO A 50 -12.01 1.65 4.58
CA PRO A 50 -11.19 2.46 5.48
C PRO A 50 -10.84 3.83 4.87
N SER A 51 -10.97 4.91 5.65
CA SER A 51 -10.51 6.26 5.27
C SER A 51 -8.99 6.37 5.34
N ASP A 52 -8.42 7.47 4.84
CA ASP A 52 -6.97 7.72 4.87
C ASP A 52 -6.43 7.79 6.31
N GLU A 53 -7.23 8.35 7.22
CA GLU A 53 -6.93 8.39 8.66
C GLU A 53 -6.91 6.97 9.26
N VAL A 54 -7.90 6.13 8.95
CA VAL A 54 -7.94 4.74 9.41
C VAL A 54 -6.77 3.94 8.84
N MET A 55 -6.42 4.13 7.57
CA MET A 55 -5.25 3.49 6.94
C MET A 55 -3.94 3.90 7.59
N SER A 56 -3.81 5.19 7.95
CA SER A 56 -2.65 5.68 8.70
C SER A 56 -2.56 5.00 10.06
N LYS A 57 -3.69 4.88 10.77
CA LYS A 57 -3.73 4.19 12.05
C LYS A 57 -3.39 2.72 11.94
N ILE A 58 -3.93 2.03 10.92
CA ILE A 58 -3.58 0.64 10.60
C ILE A 58 -2.06 0.50 10.47
N TYR A 59 -1.40 1.36 9.69
CA TYR A 59 0.04 1.29 9.49
C TYR A 59 0.84 1.53 10.77
N GLU A 60 0.39 2.47 11.62
CA GLU A 60 1.01 2.76 12.91
C GLU A 60 0.97 1.57 13.88
N ILE A 61 -0.19 0.92 14.02
CA ILE A 61 -0.39 -0.20 14.97
C ILE A 61 0.12 -1.55 14.44
N SER A 62 0.50 -1.60 13.16
CA SER A 62 0.98 -2.83 12.52
C SER A 62 2.34 -3.24 13.06
N GLN A 63 2.54 -4.55 13.25
CA GLN A 63 3.84 -5.15 13.57
C GLN A 63 4.78 -5.10 12.35
N GLU A 64 6.07 -5.39 12.54
CA GLU A 64 7.07 -5.26 11.46
C GLU A 64 6.75 -6.16 10.24
N ASP A 65 6.35 -7.39 10.49
CA ASP A 65 5.99 -8.34 9.43
C ASP A 65 4.65 -8.00 8.77
N GLU A 66 3.68 -7.48 9.53
CA GLU A 66 2.44 -6.90 8.99
C GLU A 66 2.75 -5.72 8.06
N ARG A 67 3.62 -4.78 8.50
CA ARG A 67 4.05 -3.63 7.68
C ARG A 67 4.73 -4.05 6.39
N LYS A 68 5.55 -5.10 6.41
CA LYS A 68 6.16 -5.66 5.19
C LYS A 68 5.09 -6.13 4.20
N ARG A 69 4.05 -6.80 4.67
CA ARG A 69 2.93 -7.26 3.83
C ARG A 69 2.07 -6.09 3.33
N ILE A 70 1.81 -5.09 4.19
CA ILE A 70 1.10 -3.86 3.80
C ILE A 70 1.85 -3.13 2.70
N ASN A 71 3.17 -2.93 2.85
CA ASN A 71 4.00 -2.29 1.83
C ASN A 71 3.94 -3.02 0.50
N ARG A 72 3.89 -4.35 0.50
CA ARG A 72 3.72 -5.14 -0.72
C ARG A 72 2.38 -4.87 -1.40
N ILE A 73 1.28 -4.79 -0.65
CA ILE A 73 -0.04 -4.46 -1.21
C ILE A 73 -0.02 -3.05 -1.83
N ILE A 74 0.56 -2.08 -1.12
CA ILE A 74 0.67 -0.69 -1.60
C ILE A 74 1.43 -0.63 -2.92
N ILE A 75 2.61 -1.26 -2.99
CA ILE A 75 3.44 -1.24 -4.20
C ILE A 75 2.71 -1.91 -5.36
N ASN A 76 2.08 -3.07 -5.12
CA ASN A 76 1.35 -3.78 -6.17
C ASN A 76 0.20 -2.96 -6.76
N ASP A 77 -0.62 -2.33 -5.90
CA ASP A 77 -1.77 -1.50 -6.33
C ASP A 77 -1.31 -0.28 -7.15
N MET A 78 -0.18 0.33 -6.75
CA MET A 78 0.43 1.43 -7.49
C MET A 78 0.98 1.00 -8.85
N VAL A 79 1.68 -0.14 -8.90
CA VAL A 79 2.23 -0.70 -10.15
C VAL A 79 1.09 -1.07 -11.11
N GLU A 80 0.01 -1.69 -10.61
CA GLU A 80 -1.16 -2.02 -11.43
C GLU A 80 -1.80 -0.77 -12.04
N SER A 81 -1.90 0.31 -11.26
CA SER A 81 -2.37 1.61 -11.75
C SER A 81 -1.48 2.19 -12.84
N LEU A 82 -0.15 2.12 -12.68
CA LEU A 82 0.83 2.57 -13.68
C LEU A 82 0.80 1.71 -14.95
N LEU A 83 0.72 0.38 -14.80
CA LEU A 83 0.60 -0.54 -15.94
C LEU A 83 -0.66 -0.26 -16.74
N THR A 84 -1.78 -0.05 -16.05
CA THR A 84 -3.04 0.33 -16.69
C THR A 84 -2.89 1.64 -17.44
N LEU A 85 -2.25 2.66 -16.86
CA LEU A 85 -2.01 3.92 -17.56
C LEU A 85 -1.20 3.70 -18.86
N VAL A 86 -0.04 3.03 -18.77
CA VAL A 86 0.87 2.80 -19.90
C VAL A 86 0.20 1.97 -21.01
N GLN A 87 -0.70 1.05 -20.66
CA GLN A 87 -1.45 0.27 -21.64
C GLN A 87 -2.52 1.06 -22.40
N ASN A 88 -2.91 2.23 -21.91
CA ASN A 88 -4.03 3.02 -22.44
C ASN A 88 -3.61 4.38 -23.02
N VAL A 89 -2.31 4.69 -23.04
CA VAL A 89 -1.77 5.93 -23.60
C VAL A 89 -0.71 5.62 -24.65
N ASP A 90 -0.47 6.58 -25.56
CA ASP A 90 0.68 6.48 -26.46
C ASP A 90 1.97 6.69 -25.65
N ILE A 91 2.89 5.73 -25.74
CA ILE A 91 4.15 5.77 -25.01
C ILE A 91 4.98 6.97 -25.45
N GLU A 92 4.93 7.35 -26.73
CA GLU A 92 5.67 8.49 -27.25
C GLU A 92 5.23 9.81 -26.60
N GLU A 93 3.95 9.94 -26.22
CA GLU A 93 3.41 11.14 -25.56
C GLU A 93 3.90 11.30 -24.12
N ILE A 94 4.18 10.18 -23.44
CA ILE A 94 4.59 10.20 -22.02
C ILE A 94 6.11 10.03 -21.84
N ALA A 95 6.84 9.57 -22.85
CA ALA A 95 8.25 9.20 -22.74
C ALA A 95 9.15 10.34 -22.21
N ASP A 96 8.86 11.59 -22.58
CA ASP A 96 9.63 12.76 -22.18
C ASP A 96 9.22 13.35 -20.82
N ASN A 97 8.27 12.71 -20.12
CA ASN A 97 7.82 13.18 -18.82
C ASN A 97 8.93 13.11 -17.75
N GLU A 98 9.26 14.26 -17.17
CA GLU A 98 10.30 14.39 -16.13
C GLU A 98 10.02 13.53 -14.88
N GLU A 99 8.76 13.30 -14.53
CA GLU A 99 8.41 12.43 -13.40
C GLU A 99 8.68 10.95 -13.69
N LEU A 100 8.61 10.52 -14.95
CA LEU A 100 9.03 9.16 -15.33
C LEU A 100 10.55 8.99 -15.23
N LYS A 101 11.32 10.02 -15.56
CA LYS A 101 12.78 10.01 -15.37
C LYS A 101 13.12 9.87 -13.88
N LYS A 102 12.48 10.66 -13.01
CA LYS A 102 12.64 10.54 -11.54
C LYS A 102 12.23 9.15 -11.03
N LEU A 103 11.13 8.59 -11.53
CA LEU A 103 10.71 7.24 -11.15
C LEU A 103 11.78 6.20 -11.51
N LYS A 104 12.35 6.29 -12.71
CA LYS A 104 13.45 5.41 -13.16
C LYS A 104 14.68 5.50 -12.26
N GLU A 105 15.05 6.70 -11.84
CA GLU A 105 16.17 6.93 -10.91
C GLU A 105 15.91 6.27 -9.55
N ILE A 106 14.70 6.44 -8.99
CA ILE A 106 14.31 5.81 -7.72
C ILE A 106 14.40 4.28 -7.82
N LEU A 107 13.89 3.69 -8.91
CA LEU A 107 13.96 2.25 -9.14
C LEU A 107 15.41 1.75 -9.23
N SER A 108 16.26 2.49 -9.95
CA SER A 108 17.69 2.19 -10.08
C SER A 108 18.41 2.22 -8.72
N GLN A 109 18.06 3.17 -7.84
CA GLN A 109 18.62 3.23 -6.48
C GLN A 109 18.24 2.01 -5.64
N ILE A 110 16.99 1.54 -5.75
CA ILE A 110 16.52 0.34 -5.04
C ILE A 110 17.27 -0.90 -5.52
N GLU A 111 17.45 -1.06 -6.84
CA GLU A 111 18.21 -2.16 -7.43
C GLU A 111 19.67 -2.16 -6.94
N ASN A 112 20.34 -1.01 -6.99
CA ASN A 112 21.73 -0.87 -6.55
C ASN A 112 21.90 -1.16 -5.05
N HIS A 113 20.95 -0.74 -4.21
CA HIS A 113 20.97 -1.05 -2.79
C HIS A 113 20.83 -2.57 -2.54
N ASN A 114 20.00 -3.27 -3.34
CA ASN A 114 19.86 -4.72 -3.25
C ASN A 114 21.13 -5.45 -3.72
N LEU A 115 21.80 -4.96 -4.77
CA LEU A 115 23.09 -5.49 -5.22
C LEU A 115 24.18 -5.31 -4.16
N LEU A 116 24.32 -4.12 -3.56
CA LEU A 116 25.31 -3.90 -2.50
C LEU A 116 25.07 -4.82 -1.30
N ARG A 117 23.81 -5.08 -0.93
CA ARG A 117 23.50 -6.07 0.11
C ARG A 117 23.91 -7.48 -0.31
N SER A 118 23.68 -7.91 -1.54
CA SER A 118 24.09 -9.26 -1.98
C SER A 118 25.61 -9.44 -2.02
N PHE A 119 26.38 -8.38 -2.29
CA PHE A 119 27.85 -8.41 -2.23
C PHE A 119 28.42 -8.32 -0.81
N SER A 120 27.67 -7.79 0.16
CA SER A 120 28.12 -7.67 1.57
C SER A 120 28.08 -9.00 2.34
N PHE A 121 27.57 -10.07 1.73
CA PHE A 121 27.50 -11.42 2.29
C PHE A 121 28.48 -12.41 1.62
N VAL A 122 29.49 -11.90 0.90
CA VAL A 122 30.60 -12.70 0.34
C VAL A 122 31.90 -12.36 1.04
#